data_AF-A0A1M7PA25-F1
#
_entry.id   AF-A0A1M7PA25-F1
#
_cell.length_a   1.000
_cell.length_b   1.000
_cell.length_c   1.000
_cell.angle_alpha   90.00
_cell.angle_beta   90.00
_cell.angle_gamma   90.00
#
_symmetry.space_group_name_H-M   'P 1'
#
loop_
_entity.id
_entity.type
_entity.pdbx_description
1 polymer ?
#
loop_
_entity_poly.entity_id
_entity_poly.type
_entity_poly.pdbx_seq_one_letter_code
_entity_poly.pdbx_strand_id
1 'polypeptide(L)'
;MSDKKIDKNKIERKLSKEDLERLDILQKSEEIKGEQLSINLDSEIIIENYAEQLLGQSIDDPVQKFQLYYHGLSKLLKDNLPKGKESEDIRRIVYDEKNILINRGAKKDEKGIRGSDGRMAYLQDLEEAIKIVAEWTSRKGTSAELFISFWDKNEELGYGHQD
;
A
#
# COMPACT_ATOMS: atom_id res chain seq x y z
N MET A 1 -13.94 -4.89 -33.99
CA MET A 1 -15.35 -4.58 -33.65
C MET A 1 -15.39 -3.16 -33.09
N SER A 2 -16.07 -2.27 -33.80
CA SER A 2 -16.53 -0.93 -33.44
C SER A 2 -15.56 0.05 -32.78
N ASP A 3 -14.80 0.78 -33.61
CA ASP A 3 -14.30 2.11 -33.30
C ASP A 3 -15.49 3.03 -32.98
N LYS A 4 -15.68 3.35 -31.69
CA LYS A 4 -16.51 4.49 -31.30
C LYS A 4 -15.76 5.75 -31.69
N LYS A 5 -15.92 6.18 -32.96
CA LYS A 5 -15.61 7.56 -33.38
C LYS A 5 -16.44 8.50 -32.50
N ILE A 6 -15.77 9.10 -31.52
CA ILE A 6 -16.33 10.21 -30.75
C ILE A 6 -16.58 11.35 -31.73
N ASP A 7 -17.83 11.79 -31.80
CA ASP A 7 -18.31 12.84 -32.70
C ASP A 7 -17.67 14.19 -32.31
N LYS A 8 -16.60 14.56 -33.05
CA LYS A 8 -15.77 15.76 -32.79
C LYS A 8 -16.58 17.05 -32.72
N ASN A 9 -17.71 17.13 -33.45
CA ASN A 9 -18.57 18.32 -33.49
C ASN A 9 -19.39 18.55 -32.22
N LYS A 10 -19.49 17.56 -31.31
CA LYS A 10 -20.26 17.69 -30.06
C LYS A 10 -19.42 18.24 -28.89
N ILE A 11 -18.10 18.18 -29.00
CA ILE A 11 -17.15 18.55 -27.93
C ILE A 11 -16.73 20.03 -28.01
N GLU A 12 -16.71 20.63 -29.20
CA GLU A 12 -16.26 22.02 -29.40
C GLU A 12 -17.20 23.09 -28.80
N ARG A 13 -18.43 22.75 -28.39
CA ARG A 13 -19.43 23.77 -28.02
C ARG A 13 -19.37 24.29 -26.58
N LYS A 14 -18.46 23.84 -25.71
CA LYS A 14 -18.37 24.32 -24.31
C LYS A 14 -16.97 24.34 -23.67
N LEU A 15 -15.89 24.21 -24.45
CA LEU A 15 -14.53 24.23 -23.89
C LEU A 15 -13.95 25.64 -23.99
N SER A 16 -13.35 26.11 -22.90
CA SER A 16 -12.67 27.40 -22.88
C SER A 16 -11.40 27.34 -23.72
N LYS A 17 -10.81 28.49 -24.09
CA LYS A 17 -9.55 28.52 -24.85
C LYS A 17 -8.42 27.75 -24.15
N GLU A 18 -8.40 27.79 -22.83
CA GLU A 18 -7.40 27.07 -22.00
C GLU A 18 -7.60 25.55 -22.06
N ASP A 19 -8.84 25.08 -22.22
CA ASP A 19 -9.12 23.65 -22.33
C ASP A 19 -8.72 23.10 -23.70
N LEU A 20 -8.77 23.92 -24.75
CA LEU A 20 -8.25 23.57 -26.07
C LEU A 20 -6.72 23.47 -26.07
N GLU A 21 -6.03 24.37 -25.37
CA GLU A 21 -4.58 24.29 -25.18
C GLU A 21 -4.18 23.04 -24.37
N ARG A 22 -4.92 22.71 -23.31
CA ARG A 22 -4.71 21.46 -22.56
C ARG A 22 -4.94 20.23 -23.44
N LEU A 23 -5.93 20.27 -24.33
CA LEU A 23 -6.23 19.16 -25.25
C LEU A 23 -5.14 18.99 -26.32
N ASP A 24 -4.56 20.09 -26.81
CA ASP A 24 -3.43 20.07 -27.76
C ASP A 24 -2.15 19.51 -27.10
N ILE A 25 -1.87 19.89 -25.85
CA ILE A 25 -0.76 19.33 -25.06
C ILE A 25 -0.96 17.81 -24.86
N LEU A 26 -2.19 17.38 -24.57
CA LEU A 26 -2.51 15.95 -24.41
C LEU A 26 -2.37 15.18 -25.71
N GLN A 27 -2.75 15.75 -26.87
CA GLN A 27 -2.57 15.12 -28.18
C GLN A 27 -1.09 14.99 -28.56
N LYS A 28 -0.28 16.02 -28.31
CA LYS A 28 1.18 15.97 -28.52
C LYS A 28 1.85 14.89 -27.66
N SER A 29 1.34 14.62 -26.46
CA SER A 29 1.87 13.54 -25.60
C SER A 29 1.63 12.14 -26.18
N GLU A 30 0.57 11.96 -26.96
CA GLU A 30 0.25 10.68 -27.62
C GLU A 30 1.11 10.47 -28.89
N GLU A 31 1.49 11.54 -29.59
CA GLU A 31 2.48 11.48 -30.69
C GLU A 31 3.88 11.10 -30.18
N ILE A 32 4.31 11.68 -29.06
CA ILE A 32 5.59 11.35 -28.40
C ILE A 32 5.62 9.90 -27.92
N LYS A 33 4.49 9.39 -27.39
CA LYS A 33 4.34 7.96 -27.07
C LYS A 33 4.51 7.07 -28.30
N GLY A 34 3.95 7.46 -29.45
CA GLY A 34 4.08 6.72 -30.71
C GLY A 34 5.53 6.60 -31.19
N GLU A 35 6.30 7.68 -31.12
CA GLU A 35 7.74 7.65 -31.43
C GLU A 35 8.53 6.82 -30.39
N GLN A 36 8.24 6.96 -29.10
CA GLN A 36 8.90 6.19 -28.04
C GLN A 36 8.57 4.68 -28.11
N LEU A 37 7.37 4.32 -28.57
CA LEU A 37 6.96 2.93 -28.85
C LEU A 37 7.76 2.33 -30.02
N SER A 38 8.03 3.11 -31.07
CA SER A 38 8.84 2.65 -32.21
C SER A 38 10.31 2.40 -31.84
N ILE A 39 10.86 3.19 -30.91
CA ILE A 39 12.23 3.04 -30.41
C ILE A 39 12.34 1.84 -29.46
N ASN A 40 11.29 1.54 -28.68
CA ASN A 40 11.30 0.41 -27.74
C ASN A 40 11.20 -0.96 -28.44
N LEU A 41 10.56 -1.05 -29.61
CA LEU A 41 10.38 -2.30 -30.36
C LEU A 41 11.72 -2.94 -30.80
N ASP A 42 12.74 -2.12 -31.07
CA ASP A 42 14.08 -2.59 -31.43
C ASP A 42 14.89 -3.11 -30.22
N SER A 43 14.44 -2.79 -29.00
CA SER A 43 15.04 -3.21 -27.73
C SER A 43 14.28 -4.36 -27.03
N GLU A 44 13.20 -4.86 -27.63
CA GLU A 44 12.23 -5.78 -27.02
C GLU A 44 12.74 -7.21 -26.73
N ILE A 45 13.93 -7.62 -27.17
CA ILE A 45 14.37 -9.02 -27.08
C ILE A 45 14.79 -9.46 -25.64
N ILE A 46 14.75 -8.58 -24.62
CA ILE A 46 15.15 -8.94 -23.23
C ILE A 46 14.04 -8.69 -22.18
N ILE A 47 12.87 -8.15 -22.55
CA ILE A 47 11.89 -7.60 -21.58
C ILE A 47 10.82 -8.62 -21.13
N GLU A 48 10.59 -9.70 -21.89
CA GLU A 48 9.46 -10.62 -21.66
C GLU A 48 9.47 -11.30 -20.26
N ASN A 49 10.64 -11.51 -19.65
CA ASN A 49 10.73 -12.25 -18.37
C ASN A 49 10.47 -11.39 -17.11
N TYR A 50 10.62 -10.06 -17.17
CA TYR A 50 10.44 -9.18 -16.00
C TYR A 50 8.99 -8.69 -15.84
N ALA A 51 8.30 -8.46 -16.96
CA ALA A 51 6.90 -8.06 -16.95
C ALA A 51 5.98 -9.18 -16.43
N GLU A 52 6.24 -10.45 -16.81
CA GLU A 52 5.50 -11.61 -16.28
C GLU A 52 5.73 -11.81 -14.77
N GLN A 53 6.93 -11.51 -14.27
CA GLN A 53 7.22 -11.50 -12.82
C GLN A 53 6.46 -10.42 -12.04
N LEU A 54 6.16 -9.27 -12.68
CA LEU A 54 5.39 -8.18 -12.07
C LEU A 54 3.87 -8.42 -12.16
N LEU A 55 3.40 -9.06 -13.23
CA LEU A 55 1.98 -9.33 -13.49
C LEU A 55 1.39 -10.43 -12.59
N GLY A 56 2.22 -11.25 -11.93
CA GLY A 56 1.82 -12.24 -10.93
C GLY A 56 1.67 -11.70 -9.50
N GLN A 57 1.97 -10.41 -9.28
CA GLN A 57 1.76 -9.76 -7.99
C GLN A 57 0.29 -9.31 -7.88
N SER A 58 -0.36 -9.60 -6.76
CA SER A 58 -1.70 -9.08 -6.49
C SER A 58 -1.68 -7.57 -6.65
N ILE A 59 -2.42 -7.04 -7.62
CA ILE A 59 -2.59 -5.59 -7.78
C ILE A 59 -3.37 -5.11 -6.55
N ASP A 60 -2.65 -4.67 -5.53
CA ASP A 60 -3.26 -4.12 -4.34
C ASP A 60 -3.99 -2.82 -4.70
N ASP A 61 -5.31 -2.78 -4.47
CA ASP A 61 -6.07 -1.55 -4.58
C ASP A 61 -5.64 -0.59 -3.45
N PRO A 62 -5.05 0.58 -3.78
CA PRO A 62 -4.59 1.55 -2.79
C PRO A 62 -5.70 2.03 -1.85
N VAL A 63 -6.94 2.12 -2.34
CA VAL A 63 -8.09 2.53 -1.55
C VAL A 63 -8.41 1.47 -0.50
N GLN A 64 -8.47 0.19 -0.90
CA GLN A 64 -8.71 -0.92 0.01
C GLN A 64 -7.63 -1.03 1.08
N LYS A 65 -6.35 -0.88 0.71
CA LYS A 65 -5.24 -0.87 1.69
C LYS A 65 -5.36 0.24 2.71
N PHE A 66 -5.64 1.46 2.24
CA PHE A 66 -5.87 2.59 3.13
C PHE A 66 -7.03 2.30 4.10
N GLN A 67 -8.14 1.75 3.59
CA GLN A 67 -9.30 1.41 4.40
C GLN A 67 -8.96 0.33 5.44
N LEU A 68 -8.28 -0.74 5.05
CA LEU A 68 -7.87 -1.80 5.96
C LEU A 68 -6.89 -1.31 7.02
N TYR A 69 -5.92 -0.48 6.65
CA TYR A 69 -4.99 0.08 7.62
C TYR A 69 -5.70 0.97 8.64
N TYR A 70 -6.49 1.95 8.20
CA TYR A 70 -7.09 2.92 9.12
C TYR A 70 -8.33 2.39 9.84
N HIS A 71 -9.25 1.74 9.13
CA HIS A 71 -10.54 1.31 9.67
C HIS A 71 -10.55 -0.13 10.16
N GLY A 72 -9.65 -0.97 9.65
CA GLY A 72 -9.40 -2.32 10.18
C GLY A 72 -8.38 -2.27 11.31
N LEU A 73 -7.09 -2.20 10.97
CA LEU A 73 -6.00 -2.42 11.90
C LEU A 73 -5.87 -1.30 12.95
N SER A 74 -5.71 -0.05 12.50
CA SER A 74 -5.45 1.09 13.40
C SER A 74 -6.63 1.35 14.34
N LYS A 75 -7.86 1.27 13.83
CA LYS A 75 -9.06 1.47 14.63
C LYS A 75 -9.23 0.37 15.67
N LEU A 76 -9.14 -0.90 15.29
CA LEU A 76 -9.27 -2.02 16.24
C LEU A 76 -8.25 -1.92 17.38
N LEU A 77 -7.00 -1.58 17.08
CA LEU A 77 -5.97 -1.38 18.10
C LEU A 77 -6.30 -0.18 19.01
N LYS A 78 -6.66 0.98 18.44
CA LYS A 78 -6.98 2.20 19.23
C LYS A 78 -8.21 2.02 20.13
N ASP A 79 -9.18 1.23 19.71
CA ASP A 79 -10.41 1.01 20.45
C ASP A 79 -10.20 0.05 21.63
N ASN A 80 -9.26 -0.90 21.52
CA ASN A 80 -9.08 -1.98 22.49
C ASN A 80 -7.79 -1.89 23.34
N LEU A 81 -6.75 -1.20 22.90
CA LEU A 81 -5.55 -0.99 23.71
C LEU A 81 -5.80 0.02 24.84
N PRO A 82 -5.08 -0.11 25.97
CA PRO A 82 -5.22 0.81 27.10
C PRO A 82 -4.86 2.24 26.69
N LYS A 83 -5.74 3.17 27.07
CA LYS A 83 -5.66 4.60 26.76
C LYS A 83 -4.91 5.34 27.86
N GLY A 84 -4.65 6.63 27.66
CA GLY A 84 -3.92 7.46 28.62
C GLY A 84 -2.42 7.56 28.35
N LYS A 85 -1.76 8.46 29.09
CA LYS A 85 -0.33 8.78 28.93
C LYS A 85 0.54 7.71 29.58
N GLU A 86 0.09 7.19 30.70
CA GLU A 86 0.67 6.07 31.43
C GLU A 86 0.74 4.78 30.61
N SER A 87 -0.16 4.62 29.63
CA SER A 87 -0.19 3.46 28.73
C SER A 87 0.46 3.71 27.37
N GLU A 88 1.12 4.86 27.19
CA GLU A 88 1.73 5.23 25.91
C GLU A 88 2.87 4.27 25.52
N ASP A 89 3.73 3.92 26.47
CA ASP A 89 4.84 2.99 26.24
C ASP A 89 4.32 1.60 25.84
N ILE A 90 3.25 1.13 26.47
CA ILE A 90 2.60 -0.15 26.12
C ILE A 90 2.14 -0.14 24.67
N ARG A 91 1.42 0.93 24.26
CA ARG A 91 0.97 1.07 22.87
C ARG A 91 2.14 1.15 21.90
N ARG A 92 3.21 1.88 22.26
CA ARG A 92 4.40 2.02 21.43
C ARG A 92 5.06 0.66 21.16
N ILE A 93 5.26 -0.16 22.20
CA ILE A 93 5.84 -1.50 22.09
C ILE A 93 5.00 -2.37 21.15
N VAL A 94 3.68 -2.44 21.35
CA VAL A 94 2.78 -3.21 20.47
C VAL A 94 2.82 -2.69 19.03
N TYR A 95 2.82 -1.36 18.84
CA TYR A 95 2.86 -0.77 17.51
C TYR A 95 4.18 -1.03 16.80
N ASP A 96 5.30 -1.13 17.51
CA ASP A 96 6.59 -1.40 16.90
C ASP A 96 6.65 -2.83 16.37
N GLU A 97 6.27 -3.84 17.14
CA GLU A 97 6.19 -5.23 16.64
C GLU A 97 5.19 -5.39 15.49
N LYS A 98 4.00 -4.81 15.63
CA LYS A 98 3.00 -4.80 14.54
C LYS A 98 3.56 -4.15 13.28
N ASN A 99 4.35 -3.08 13.42
CA ASN A 99 4.93 -2.41 12.26
C ASN A 99 6.05 -3.23 11.60
N ILE A 100 6.80 -4.01 12.37
CA ILE A 100 7.79 -4.94 11.82
C ILE A 100 7.06 -5.99 10.94
N LEU A 101 5.95 -6.54 11.44
CA LEU A 101 5.14 -7.51 10.69
C LEU A 101 4.66 -6.92 9.35
N ILE A 102 3.93 -5.80 9.40
CA ILE A 102 3.30 -5.25 8.18
C ILE A 102 4.30 -4.61 7.21
N ASN A 103 5.54 -4.37 7.64
CA ASN A 103 6.61 -3.83 6.79
C ASN A 103 7.75 -4.83 6.57
N ARG A 104 7.47 -6.13 6.70
CA ARG A 104 8.38 -7.22 6.35
C ARG A 104 9.77 -7.12 6.97
N GLY A 105 9.82 -6.83 8.27
CA GLY A 105 11.08 -6.77 9.03
C GLY A 105 11.71 -5.38 9.15
N ALA A 106 11.09 -4.33 8.60
CA ALA A 106 11.62 -2.98 8.75
C ALA A 106 11.52 -2.50 10.22
N LYS A 107 12.67 -2.30 10.86
CA LYS A 107 12.82 -1.83 12.24
C LYS A 107 13.16 -0.34 12.27
N LYS A 108 12.95 0.30 13.42
CA LYS A 108 13.47 1.66 13.63
C LYS A 108 14.98 1.60 13.86
N ASP A 109 15.69 2.57 13.29
CA ASP A 109 17.09 2.83 13.59
C ASP A 109 17.27 3.53 14.97
N GLU A 110 18.52 3.82 15.32
CA GLU A 110 18.88 4.54 16.57
C GLU A 110 18.23 5.93 16.69
N LYS A 111 17.77 6.51 15.57
CA LYS A 111 17.08 7.80 15.52
C LYS A 111 15.56 7.65 15.57
N GLY A 112 15.05 6.43 15.70
CA GLY A 112 13.63 6.11 15.74
C GLY A 112 12.96 6.08 14.36
N ILE A 113 13.73 6.06 13.27
CA ILE A 113 13.25 6.13 11.88
C ILE A 113 13.23 4.72 11.28
N ARG A 114 12.10 4.30 10.72
CA ARG A 114 11.95 2.96 10.10
C ARG A 114 12.34 2.91 8.62
N GLY A 115 12.18 4.02 7.90
CA GLY A 115 12.32 4.02 6.43
C GLY A 115 11.17 3.33 5.68
N SER A 116 10.12 2.90 6.37
CA SER A 116 8.90 2.32 5.76
C SER A 116 7.62 2.80 6.45
N ASP A 117 6.52 2.77 5.71
CA ASP A 117 5.22 3.26 6.13
C ASP A 117 4.17 2.15 6.07
N GLY A 118 3.52 1.87 7.21
CA GLY A 118 2.51 0.82 7.30
C GLY A 118 1.26 1.05 6.42
N ARG A 119 1.03 2.26 5.92
CA ARG A 119 -0.02 2.55 4.93
C ARG A 119 0.32 1.99 3.55
N MET A 120 1.60 1.75 3.30
CA MET A 120 2.14 1.20 2.06
C MET A 120 2.41 -0.31 2.17
N ALA A 121 2.08 -0.94 3.30
CA ALA A 121 2.15 -2.38 3.50
C ALA A 121 1.39 -3.14 2.40
N TYR A 122 1.75 -4.40 2.17
CA TYR A 122 0.98 -5.25 1.24
C TYR A 122 -0.35 -5.64 1.87
N LEU A 123 -1.35 -5.89 1.02
CA LEU A 123 -2.69 -6.27 1.46
C LEU A 123 -2.65 -7.50 2.39
N GLN A 124 -1.88 -8.52 2.01
CA GLN A 124 -1.72 -9.77 2.75
C GLN A 124 -1.16 -9.53 4.17
N ASP A 125 -0.18 -8.64 4.30
CA ASP A 125 0.45 -8.33 5.58
C ASP A 125 -0.52 -7.58 6.51
N LEU A 126 -1.36 -6.70 5.95
CA LEU A 126 -2.43 -6.01 6.68
C LEU A 126 -3.52 -6.98 7.14
N GLU A 127 -3.97 -7.89 6.28
CA GLU A 127 -4.98 -8.89 6.60
C GLU A 127 -4.50 -9.81 7.74
N GLU A 128 -3.25 -10.25 7.68
CA GLU A 128 -2.66 -11.10 8.72
C GLU A 128 -2.63 -10.37 10.08
N ALA A 129 -2.14 -9.12 10.08
CA ALA A 129 -2.14 -8.31 11.30
C ALA A 129 -3.56 -8.06 11.84
N ILE A 130 -4.55 -7.86 10.97
CA ILE A 130 -5.95 -7.68 11.37
C ILE A 130 -6.50 -8.97 12.00
N LYS A 131 -6.21 -10.15 11.45
CA LYS A 131 -6.63 -11.43 12.03
C LYS A 131 -6.09 -11.60 13.45
N ILE A 132 -4.79 -11.35 13.65
CA ILE A 132 -4.16 -11.39 14.99
C ILE A 132 -4.90 -10.49 15.99
N VAL A 133 -5.19 -9.23 15.60
CA VAL A 133 -5.90 -8.29 16.46
C VAL A 133 -7.35 -8.71 16.69
N ALA A 134 -8.04 -9.22 15.68
CA ALA A 134 -9.42 -9.70 15.79
C ALA A 134 -9.53 -10.91 16.74
N GLU A 135 -8.62 -11.88 16.64
CA GLU A 135 -8.55 -13.02 17.54
C GLU A 135 -8.26 -12.57 18.98
N TRP A 136 -7.26 -11.71 19.18
CA TRP A 136 -6.93 -11.12 20.48
C TRP A 136 -8.10 -10.37 21.11
N THR A 137 -8.81 -9.53 20.34
CA THR A 137 -9.98 -8.81 20.85
C THR A 137 -11.15 -9.74 21.19
N SER A 138 -11.40 -10.78 20.38
CA SER A 138 -12.48 -11.75 20.61
C SER A 138 -12.34 -12.48 21.95
N ARG A 139 -11.10 -12.78 22.36
CA ARG A 139 -10.77 -13.43 23.63
C ARG A 139 -10.52 -12.45 24.79
N LYS A 140 -10.68 -11.15 24.56
CA LYS A 140 -10.35 -10.08 25.52
C LYS A 140 -8.93 -10.23 26.08
N GLY A 141 -7.97 -10.53 25.22
CA GLY A 141 -6.59 -10.75 25.62
C GLY A 141 -5.93 -9.51 26.22
N THR A 142 -4.85 -9.73 26.94
CA THR A 142 -3.99 -8.68 27.51
C THR A 142 -3.07 -8.09 26.44
N SER A 143 -2.53 -6.89 26.69
CA SER A 143 -1.58 -6.26 25.74
C SER A 143 -0.30 -7.09 25.55
N ALA A 144 0.11 -7.84 26.57
CA ALA A 144 1.26 -8.76 26.49
C ALA A 144 1.00 -9.91 25.52
N GLU A 145 -0.20 -10.51 25.57
CA GLU A 145 -0.56 -11.59 24.64
C GLU A 145 -0.64 -11.10 23.19
N LEU A 146 -1.10 -9.86 22.96
CA LEU A 146 -1.07 -9.26 21.62
C LEU A 146 0.35 -9.05 21.13
N PHE A 147 1.23 -8.52 21.99
CA PHE A 147 2.65 -8.37 21.68
C PHE A 147 3.27 -9.71 21.30
N ILE A 148 3.07 -10.75 22.11
CA ILE A 148 3.59 -12.10 21.83
C ILE A 148 3.03 -12.65 20.50
N SER A 149 1.76 -12.40 20.19
CA SER A 149 1.18 -12.85 18.92
C SER A 149 1.86 -12.21 17.70
N PHE A 150 2.23 -10.93 17.78
CA PHE A 150 3.02 -10.28 16.73
C PHE A 150 4.48 -10.76 16.73
N TRP A 151 5.07 -10.93 17.90
CA TRP A 151 6.44 -11.39 18.09
C TRP A 151 6.62 -12.80 17.49
N ASP A 152 5.77 -13.76 17.85
CA ASP A 152 5.79 -15.13 17.33
C ASP A 152 5.66 -15.13 15.81
N LYS A 153 4.79 -14.26 15.26
CA LYS A 153 4.62 -14.15 13.82
C LYS A 153 5.84 -13.56 13.12
N ASN A 154 6.49 -12.58 13.74
CA ASN A 154 7.74 -12.01 13.24
C ASN A 154 8.87 -13.05 13.26
N GLU A 155 8.94 -13.90 14.28
CA GLU A 155 9.91 -15.02 14.33
C GLU A 155 9.62 -16.07 13.25
N GLU A 156 8.35 -16.46 13.07
CA GLU A 156 7.92 -17.40 12.02
C GLU A 156 8.37 -16.93 10.63
N LEU A 157 8.30 -15.62 10.38
CA LEU A 157 8.67 -14.99 9.11
C LEU A 157 10.14 -14.58 9.02
N GLY A 158 10.93 -14.74 10.09
CA GLY A 158 12.35 -14.38 10.14
C GLY A 158 12.63 -12.88 10.11
N TYR A 159 11.70 -12.05 10.60
CA TYR A 159 11.79 -10.59 10.61
C TYR A 159 12.55 -10.03 11.82
N GLY A 160 12.64 -10.80 12.90
CA GLY A 160 13.19 -10.37 14.19
C GLY A 160 12.39 -9.23 14.83
N HIS A 161 12.98 -8.53 15.81
CA HIS A 161 12.24 -7.61 16.70
C HIS A 161 12.86 -6.23 16.80
N GLN A 162 12.07 -5.29 17.31
CA GLN A 162 12.59 -3.96 17.63
C GLN A 162 13.59 -4.07 18.78
N ASP A 163 14.80 -3.53 18.56
CA ASP A 163 15.84 -3.39 19.59
C ASP A 163 15.48 -2.30 20.61
#